data_AF-A0A0F9ARY3-F1
#
_entry.id   AF-A0A0F9ARY3-F1
#
_cell.length_a   1.000
_cell.length_b   1.000
_cell.length_c   1.000
_cell.angle_alpha   90.00
_cell.angle_beta   90.00
_cell.angle_gamma   90.00
#
_symmetry.space_group_name_H-M   'P 1'
#
loop_
_entity.id
_entity.type
_entity.pdbx_description
1 polymer ?
#
loop_
_entity_poly.entity_id
_entity_poly.type
_entity_poly.pdbx_seq_one_letter_code
_entity_poly.pdbx_strand_id
1 'polypeptide(L)'
;MKPKVHKDFSEDWRFYFPEEMESVMEDYYRSVEQIDYDEGLAQIGLNRIIGKFPDCHIDAYNHLSISFRNQDKTEQALQYAMTAYLIGLDSFPDSFNHNEDKLIWLILENRPFLRSLQILGLEFMRRQDLVRAEHLFLKLMQYNPNDNQGIRYLLTEIYHHTKQNKKLKALKKEHSGEDLLLEVLSWEERILKP
;
A
#
# COMPACT_ATOMS: atom_id res chain seq x y z
N MET A 1 14.24 -12.63 10.13
CA MET A 1 14.89 -11.30 10.13
C MET A 1 13.82 -10.29 9.77
N LYS A 2 13.84 -9.08 10.34
CA LYS A 2 12.82 -8.06 10.07
C LYS A 2 13.45 -6.75 9.59
N PRO A 3 12.71 -5.90 8.84
CA PRO A 3 13.19 -4.58 8.50
C PRO A 3 13.35 -3.74 9.77
N LYS A 4 14.18 -2.71 9.69
CA LYS A 4 14.30 -1.70 10.74
C LYS A 4 14.06 -0.33 10.16
N VAL A 5 13.40 0.53 10.91
CA VAL A 5 13.25 1.94 10.55
C VAL A 5 14.17 2.78 11.42
N HIS A 6 15.01 3.58 10.82
CA HIS A 6 15.78 4.61 11.52
C HIS A 6 16.07 5.77 10.59
N LYS A 7 16.56 6.87 11.16
CA LYS A 7 16.98 8.03 10.38
C LYS A 7 18.24 7.73 9.56
N ASP A 8 18.30 8.28 8.37
CA ASP A 8 19.50 8.30 7.54
C ASP A 8 20.40 9.52 7.87
N PHE A 9 21.46 9.75 7.08
CA PHE A 9 22.38 10.88 7.28
C PHE A 9 21.74 12.25 7.07
N SER A 10 20.59 12.32 6.41
CA SER A 10 19.80 13.54 6.20
C SER A 10 18.75 13.76 7.30
N GLU A 11 18.75 12.92 8.34
CA GLU A 11 17.75 12.85 9.40
C GLU A 11 16.36 12.39 8.94
N ASP A 12 16.25 11.83 7.73
CA ASP A 12 15.00 11.32 7.17
C ASP A 12 14.77 9.86 7.56
N TRP A 13 13.54 9.51 7.91
CA TRP A 13 13.18 8.14 8.26
C TRP A 13 13.20 7.22 7.05
N ARG A 14 13.93 6.10 7.18
CA ARG A 14 14.11 5.11 6.13
C ARG A 14 13.97 3.69 6.67
N PHE A 15 13.34 2.82 5.87
CA PHE A 15 13.41 1.38 6.06
C PHE A 15 14.76 0.81 5.61
N TYR A 16 15.31 -0.09 6.40
CA TYR A 16 16.51 -0.86 6.11
C TYR A 16 16.15 -2.33 6.14
N PHE A 17 16.32 -2.98 4.99
CA PHE A 17 16.11 -4.42 4.83
C PHE A 17 17.44 -5.16 5.05
N PRO A 18 17.40 -6.43 5.50
CA PRO A 18 18.60 -7.27 5.62
C PRO A 18 19.31 -7.40 4.27
N GLU A 19 20.64 -7.32 4.27
CA GLU A 19 21.47 -7.40 3.07
C GLU A 19 21.27 -8.73 2.33
N GLU A 20 20.98 -9.81 3.06
CA GLU A 20 20.71 -11.13 2.50
C GLU A 20 19.50 -11.13 1.55
N MET A 21 18.58 -10.17 1.70
CA MET A 21 17.42 -10.02 0.83
C MET A 21 17.80 -9.64 -0.60
N GLU A 22 18.98 -9.05 -0.83
CA GLU A 22 19.49 -8.75 -2.17
C GLU A 22 19.54 -10.00 -3.05
N SER A 23 19.84 -11.16 -2.45
CA SER A 23 19.91 -12.45 -3.15
C SER A 23 18.59 -12.93 -3.77
N VAL A 24 17.45 -12.31 -3.42
CA VAL A 24 16.13 -12.65 -3.96
C VAL A 24 15.48 -11.53 -4.76
N MET A 25 16.12 -10.36 -4.89
CA MET A 25 15.51 -9.19 -5.53
C MET A 25 15.30 -9.39 -7.03
N GLU A 26 16.23 -10.01 -7.74
CA GLU A 26 16.07 -10.34 -9.17
C GLU A 26 14.89 -11.29 -9.39
N ASP A 27 14.83 -12.37 -8.60
CA ASP A 27 13.71 -13.33 -8.63
C ASP A 27 12.39 -12.64 -8.28
N TYR A 28 12.40 -11.69 -7.35
CA TYR A 28 11.23 -10.88 -6.99
C TYR A 28 10.72 -10.07 -8.17
N TYR A 29 11.56 -9.27 -8.82
CA TYR A 29 11.13 -8.45 -9.96
C TYR A 29 10.61 -9.33 -11.10
N ARG A 30 11.30 -10.44 -11.41
CA ARG A 30 10.83 -11.42 -12.40
C ARG A 30 9.47 -12.00 -12.04
N SER A 31 9.22 -12.28 -10.75
CA SER A 31 7.94 -12.82 -10.30
C SER A 31 6.82 -11.80 -10.38
N VAL A 32 7.10 -10.53 -10.08
CA VAL A 32 6.13 -9.43 -10.20
C VAL A 32 5.74 -9.20 -11.66
N GLU A 33 6.70 -9.22 -12.59
CA GLU A 33 6.40 -9.10 -14.02
C GLU A 33 5.41 -10.17 -14.50
N GLN A 34 5.46 -11.39 -13.95
CA GLN A 34 4.56 -12.46 -14.33
C GLN A 34 3.10 -12.25 -13.89
N ILE A 35 2.79 -11.31 -13.00
CA ILE A 35 1.39 -11.07 -12.56
C ILE A 35 0.47 -10.82 -13.76
N ASP A 36 0.93 -10.06 -14.74
CA ASP A 36 0.14 -9.70 -15.92
C ASP A 36 0.18 -10.76 -17.05
N TYR A 37 1.00 -11.82 -16.92
CA TYR A 37 1.22 -12.82 -17.98
C TYR A 37 0.92 -14.26 -17.55
N ASP A 38 1.40 -14.68 -16.39
CA ASP A 38 1.22 -16.00 -15.79
C ASP A 38 1.16 -15.86 -14.27
N GLU A 39 -0.06 -15.64 -13.78
CA GLU A 39 -0.38 -15.45 -12.37
C GLU A 39 0.06 -16.65 -11.50
N GLY A 40 0.06 -17.87 -12.05
CA GLY A 40 0.53 -19.07 -11.35
C GLY A 40 2.03 -19.05 -11.14
N LEU A 41 2.79 -18.68 -12.17
CA LEU A 41 4.25 -18.53 -12.09
C LEU A 41 4.64 -17.38 -11.14
N ALA A 42 3.92 -16.25 -11.20
CA ALA A 42 4.08 -15.14 -10.28
C ALA A 42 3.94 -15.60 -8.82
N GLN A 43 2.86 -16.31 -8.50
CA GLN A 43 2.63 -16.82 -7.15
C GLN A 43 3.68 -17.83 -6.70
N ILE A 44 4.15 -18.73 -7.57
CA ILE A 44 5.23 -19.67 -7.23
C ILE A 44 6.49 -18.91 -6.83
N GLY A 45 6.90 -17.91 -7.62
CA GLY A 45 8.08 -17.10 -7.34
C GLY A 45 7.95 -16.28 -6.06
N LEU A 46 6.84 -15.54 -5.90
CA LEU A 46 6.55 -14.74 -4.71
C LEU A 46 6.47 -15.60 -3.44
N ASN A 47 5.87 -16.79 -3.50
CA ASN A 47 5.83 -17.72 -2.36
C ASN A 47 7.23 -18.23 -1.96
N ARG A 48 8.13 -18.46 -2.93
CA ARG A 48 9.53 -18.82 -2.61
C ARG A 48 10.26 -17.69 -1.90
N ILE A 49 10.00 -16.45 -2.29
CA ILE A 49 10.61 -15.26 -1.69
C ILE A 49 10.17 -15.10 -0.23
N ILE A 50 8.86 -15.13 0.04
CA ILE A 50 8.36 -15.05 1.42
C ILE A 50 8.72 -16.30 2.23
N GLY A 51 8.94 -17.46 1.59
CA GLY A 51 9.47 -18.64 2.27
C GLY A 51 10.90 -18.44 2.80
N LYS A 52 11.71 -17.63 2.13
CA LYS A 52 13.06 -17.26 2.58
C LYS A 52 13.04 -16.07 3.55
N PHE A 53 12.13 -15.11 3.33
CA PHE A 53 12.06 -13.84 4.07
C PHE A 53 10.64 -13.53 4.58
N PRO A 54 10.04 -14.38 5.44
CA PRO A 54 8.63 -14.30 5.81
C PRO A 54 8.29 -13.03 6.61
N ASP A 55 9.17 -12.62 7.52
CA ASP A 55 8.92 -11.46 8.39
C ASP A 55 9.59 -10.18 7.85
N CYS A 56 9.90 -10.12 6.56
CA CYS A 56 10.72 -9.06 5.99
C CYS A 56 10.27 -8.54 4.63
N HIS A 57 9.92 -9.43 3.69
CA HIS A 57 9.72 -9.02 2.30
C HIS A 57 8.31 -8.44 2.06
N ILE A 58 8.02 -7.28 2.68
CA ILE A 58 6.72 -6.57 2.64
C ILE A 58 6.13 -6.54 1.23
N ASP A 59 6.97 -6.23 0.24
CA ASP A 59 6.50 -6.00 -1.12
C ASP A 59 6.13 -7.30 -1.86
N ALA A 60 6.64 -8.46 -1.44
CA ALA A 60 6.20 -9.74 -2.00
C ALA A 60 4.80 -10.10 -1.47
N TYR A 61 4.51 -9.81 -0.21
CA TYR A 61 3.15 -9.90 0.35
C TYR A 61 2.18 -8.94 -0.36
N ASN A 62 2.60 -7.70 -0.60
CA ASN A 62 1.81 -6.73 -1.38
C ASN A 62 1.44 -7.29 -2.77
N HIS A 63 2.39 -7.86 -3.51
CA HIS A 63 2.13 -8.40 -4.85
C HIS A 63 1.34 -9.70 -4.83
N LEU A 64 1.50 -10.55 -3.82
CA LEU A 64 0.60 -11.70 -3.61
C LEU A 64 -0.84 -11.24 -3.36
N SER A 65 -1.04 -10.17 -2.58
CA SER A 65 -2.38 -9.59 -2.39
C SER A 65 -3.01 -9.17 -3.72
N ILE A 66 -2.26 -8.46 -4.56
CA ILE A 66 -2.69 -8.05 -5.90
C ILE A 66 -3.02 -9.27 -6.77
N SER A 67 -2.12 -10.25 -6.80
CA SER A 67 -2.27 -11.49 -7.58
C SER A 67 -3.52 -12.29 -7.19
N PHE A 68 -3.78 -12.45 -5.88
CA PHE A 68 -4.98 -13.11 -5.39
C PHE A 68 -6.24 -12.28 -5.68
N ARG A 69 -6.15 -10.94 -5.60
CA ARG A 69 -7.26 -10.06 -5.97
C ARG A 69 -7.63 -10.21 -7.45
N ASN A 70 -6.66 -10.29 -8.35
CA ASN A 70 -6.88 -10.47 -9.79
C ASN A 70 -7.60 -11.79 -10.14
N GLN A 71 -7.58 -12.76 -9.22
CA GLN A 71 -8.27 -14.05 -9.34
C GLN A 71 -9.53 -14.13 -8.48
N ASP A 72 -10.03 -13.00 -7.98
CA ASP A 72 -11.23 -12.89 -7.14
C ASP A 72 -11.17 -13.70 -5.83
N LYS A 73 -9.95 -14.04 -5.41
CA LYS A 73 -9.63 -14.72 -4.14
C LYS A 73 -9.50 -13.70 -3.03
N THR A 74 -10.60 -13.01 -2.76
CA THR A 74 -10.64 -11.81 -1.92
C THR A 74 -10.08 -12.06 -0.52
N GLU A 75 -10.45 -13.14 0.16
CA GLU A 75 -9.97 -13.42 1.53
C GLU A 75 -8.46 -13.60 1.61
N GLN A 76 -7.86 -14.31 0.64
CA GLN A 76 -6.41 -14.40 0.54
C GLN A 76 -5.80 -13.02 0.27
N ALA A 77 -6.37 -12.25 -0.65
CA ALA A 77 -5.89 -10.91 -0.96
C ALA A 77 -5.81 -10.02 0.30
N LEU A 78 -6.86 -10.02 1.13
CA LEU A 78 -6.87 -9.30 2.40
C LEU A 78 -5.82 -9.82 3.37
N GLN A 79 -5.68 -11.14 3.52
CA GLN A 79 -4.71 -11.73 4.44
C GLN A 79 -3.28 -11.33 4.08
N TYR A 80 -2.92 -11.36 2.79
CA TYR A 80 -1.60 -10.94 2.32
C TYR A 80 -1.40 -9.42 2.50
N ALA A 81 -2.40 -8.59 2.21
CA ALA A 81 -2.35 -7.14 2.44
C ALA A 81 -2.14 -6.79 3.92
N MET A 82 -2.90 -7.45 4.81
CA MET A 82 -2.78 -7.28 6.26
C MET A 82 -1.39 -7.69 6.74
N THR A 83 -0.87 -8.81 6.24
CA THR A 83 0.47 -9.30 6.62
C THR A 83 1.56 -8.31 6.20
N ALA A 84 1.51 -7.79 4.97
CA ALA A 84 2.45 -6.77 4.50
C ALA A 84 2.44 -5.52 5.40
N TYR A 85 1.24 -5.03 5.73
CA TYR A 85 1.06 -3.87 6.60
C TYR A 85 1.61 -4.12 8.01
N LEU A 86 1.32 -5.28 8.61
CA LEU A 86 1.77 -5.62 9.96
C LEU A 86 3.29 -5.79 10.05
N ILE A 87 3.94 -6.40 9.06
CA ILE A 87 5.40 -6.51 9.02
C ILE A 87 6.04 -5.11 9.03
N GLY A 88 5.54 -4.22 8.17
CA GLY A 88 6.07 -2.86 8.11
C GLY A 88 5.77 -2.05 9.37
N LEU A 89 4.58 -2.22 9.96
CA LEU A 89 4.21 -1.54 11.21
C LEU A 89 5.09 -2.00 12.40
N ASP A 90 5.45 -3.29 12.47
CA ASP A 90 6.34 -3.84 13.51
C ASP A 90 7.82 -3.43 13.35
N SER A 91 8.16 -2.76 12.25
CA SER A 91 9.53 -2.34 11.95
C SER A 91 9.88 -0.96 12.55
N PHE A 92 8.90 -0.20 13.02
CA PHE A 92 9.11 1.14 13.58
C PHE A 92 9.67 1.09 15.00
N PRO A 93 10.63 1.98 15.33
CA PRO A 93 11.12 2.15 16.70
C PRO A 93 10.15 3.03 17.50
N ASP A 94 10.18 2.93 18.84
CA ASP A 94 9.38 3.75 19.76
C ASP A 94 9.60 5.27 19.56
N SER A 95 10.76 5.66 19.03
CA SER A 95 11.11 7.05 18.74
C SER A 95 10.41 7.63 17.51
N PHE A 96 9.77 6.81 16.67
CA PHE A 96 9.02 7.28 15.50
C PHE A 96 7.63 7.77 15.94
N ASN A 97 7.37 9.06 15.79
CA ASN A 97 6.07 9.64 16.05
C ASN A 97 5.19 9.49 14.80
N HIS A 98 4.33 8.47 14.80
CA HIS A 98 3.44 8.20 13.68
C HIS A 98 2.57 9.39 13.25
N ASN A 99 2.32 10.40 14.08
CA ASN A 99 1.46 11.55 13.75
C ASN A 99 2.23 12.77 13.23
N GLU A 100 3.55 12.78 13.32
CA GLU A 100 4.40 13.93 12.96
C GLU A 100 5.48 13.55 11.96
N ASP A 101 6.07 12.36 12.13
CA ASP A 101 7.13 11.87 11.28
C ASP A 101 6.61 11.41 9.92
N LYS A 102 7.46 11.61 8.91
CA LYS A 102 7.17 11.35 7.50
C LYS A 102 8.04 10.23 6.96
N LEU A 103 7.55 9.58 5.92
CA LEU A 103 8.32 8.64 5.11
C LEU A 103 8.37 9.18 3.69
N ILE A 104 9.54 9.67 3.30
CA ILE A 104 9.74 10.25 1.98
C ILE A 104 9.55 9.16 0.92
N TRP A 105 8.62 9.36 -0.01
CA TRP A 105 8.33 8.44 -1.11
C TRP A 105 9.52 8.22 -2.06
N LEU A 106 10.35 9.24 -2.24
CA LEU A 106 11.55 9.17 -3.09
C LEU A 106 12.63 8.26 -2.52
N ILE A 107 12.60 7.95 -1.22
CA ILE A 107 13.41 6.90 -0.61
C ILE A 107 12.75 5.56 -0.94
N LEU A 108 13.38 4.79 -1.83
CA LEU A 108 12.79 3.59 -2.43
C LEU A 108 12.40 2.55 -1.36
N GLU A 109 13.18 2.45 -0.30
CA GLU A 109 12.98 1.49 0.78
C GLU A 109 11.72 1.77 1.59
N ASN A 110 11.20 3.01 1.58
CA ASN A 110 9.94 3.35 2.24
C ASN A 110 8.72 2.86 1.45
N ARG A 111 8.87 2.67 0.13
CA ARG A 111 7.75 2.39 -0.77
C ARG A 111 7.01 1.08 -0.45
N PRO A 112 7.68 -0.05 -0.09
CA PRO A 112 6.98 -1.26 0.30
C PRO A 112 5.94 -1.06 1.41
N PHE A 113 6.30 -0.34 2.47
CA PHE A 113 5.37 -0.05 3.55
C PHE A 113 4.28 0.95 3.12
N LEU A 114 4.64 2.04 2.44
CA LEU A 114 3.66 3.02 1.93
C LEU A 114 2.65 2.38 0.97
N ARG A 115 3.09 1.44 0.14
CA ARG A 115 2.22 0.63 -0.73
C ARG A 115 1.32 -0.30 0.07
N SER A 116 1.79 -0.87 1.18
CA SER A 116 0.97 -1.75 2.03
C SER A 116 -0.25 -1.04 2.62
N LEU A 117 -0.13 0.24 3.01
CA LEU A 117 -1.28 1.04 3.44
C LEU A 117 -2.30 1.21 2.31
N GLN A 118 -1.80 1.53 1.11
CA GLN A 118 -2.67 1.71 -0.06
C GLN A 118 -3.39 0.42 -0.42
N ILE A 119 -2.66 -0.69 -0.53
CA ILE A 119 -3.23 -2.00 -0.90
C ILE A 119 -4.25 -2.46 0.15
N LEU A 120 -3.92 -2.39 1.45
CA LEU A 120 -4.86 -2.77 2.50
C LEU A 120 -6.09 -1.86 2.52
N GLY A 121 -5.92 -0.55 2.28
CA GLY A 121 -7.04 0.38 2.12
C GLY A 121 -7.97 0.00 0.96
N LEU A 122 -7.41 -0.40 -0.19
CA LEU A 122 -8.18 -0.89 -1.34
C LEU A 122 -8.93 -2.19 -1.03
N GLU A 123 -8.32 -3.12 -0.29
CA GLU A 123 -8.98 -4.35 0.15
C GLU A 123 -10.15 -4.09 1.11
N PHE A 124 -10.06 -3.04 1.94
CA PHE A 124 -11.20 -2.57 2.74
C PHE A 124 -12.27 -1.87 1.90
N MET A 125 -11.89 -1.06 0.90
CA MET A 125 -12.86 -0.47 -0.03
C MET A 125 -13.67 -1.52 -0.77
N ARG A 126 -13.04 -2.60 -1.29
CA ARG A 126 -13.75 -3.73 -1.93
C ARG A 126 -14.79 -4.37 -1.02
N ARG A 127 -14.53 -4.37 0.29
CA ARG A 127 -15.42 -4.92 1.31
C ARG A 127 -16.44 -3.93 1.85
N GLN A 128 -16.55 -2.74 1.26
CA GLN A 128 -17.39 -1.64 1.74
C GLN A 128 -17.03 -1.16 3.16
N ASP A 129 -15.85 -1.51 3.67
CA ASP A 129 -15.34 -0.96 4.93
C ASP A 129 -14.61 0.35 4.68
N LEU A 130 -15.41 1.35 4.32
CA LEU A 130 -14.90 2.66 3.94
C LEU A 130 -14.29 3.43 5.12
N VAL A 131 -14.66 3.07 6.36
CA VAL A 131 -14.10 3.67 7.58
C VAL A 131 -12.65 3.25 7.75
N ARG A 132 -12.34 1.94 7.67
CA ARG A 132 -10.97 1.45 7.77
C ARG A 132 -10.13 1.88 6.56
N ALA A 133 -10.72 1.89 5.37
CA ALA A 133 -10.04 2.40 4.17
C ALA A 133 -9.66 3.89 4.32
N GLU A 134 -10.61 4.74 4.70
CA GLU A 134 -10.37 6.18 4.93
C GLU A 134 -9.24 6.39 5.95
N HIS A 135 -9.25 5.63 7.06
CA HIS A 135 -8.22 5.73 8.09
C HIS A 135 -6.81 5.45 7.54
N LEU A 136 -6.65 4.37 6.77
CA LEU A 136 -5.35 4.02 6.16
C LEU A 136 -4.90 5.05 5.13
N PHE A 137 -5.81 5.56 4.31
CA PHE A 137 -5.48 6.58 3.31
C PHE A 137 -5.08 7.91 3.92
N LEU A 138 -5.80 8.36 4.96
CA LEU A 138 -5.39 9.55 5.72
C LEU A 138 -4.04 9.33 6.38
N LYS A 139 -3.79 8.13 6.93
CA LYS A 139 -2.49 7.80 7.51
C LYS A 139 -1.37 7.83 6.47
N LEU A 140 -1.65 7.34 5.27
CA LEU A 140 -0.72 7.35 4.16
C LEU A 140 -0.40 8.78 3.70
N MET A 141 -1.38 9.68 3.64
CA MET A 141 -1.14 11.11 3.37
C MET A 141 -0.32 11.79 4.46
N GLN A 142 -0.42 11.38 5.73
CA GLN A 142 0.43 11.90 6.80
C GLN A 142 1.89 11.51 6.58
N TYR A 143 2.16 10.23 6.26
CA TYR A 143 3.52 9.78 5.97
C TYR A 143 4.07 10.36 4.68
N ASN A 144 3.25 10.45 3.63
CA ASN A 144 3.61 10.87 2.29
C ASN A 144 2.76 12.09 1.85
N PRO A 145 3.06 13.29 2.38
CA PRO A 145 2.23 14.48 2.16
C PRO A 145 2.22 15.00 0.72
N ASN A 146 3.19 14.60 -0.11
CA ASN A 146 3.21 14.94 -1.53
C ASN A 146 2.24 14.09 -2.36
N ASP A 147 1.53 13.16 -1.71
CA ASP A 147 0.56 12.25 -2.31
C ASP A 147 1.03 11.60 -3.62
N ASN A 148 2.28 11.12 -3.61
CA ASN A 148 2.89 10.51 -4.79
C ASN A 148 2.15 9.26 -5.30
N GLN A 149 1.27 8.67 -4.48
CA GLN A 149 0.47 7.49 -4.81
C GLN A 149 -0.95 7.83 -5.29
N GLY A 150 -1.37 9.10 -5.30
CA GLY A 150 -2.70 9.50 -5.74
C GLY A 150 -3.83 9.12 -4.76
N ILE A 151 -3.54 9.05 -3.48
CA ILE A 151 -4.49 8.70 -2.41
C ILE A 151 -5.64 9.70 -2.31
N ARG A 152 -5.44 10.97 -2.67
CA ARG A 152 -6.52 11.96 -2.73
C ARG A 152 -7.66 11.55 -3.66
N TYR A 153 -7.40 10.78 -4.71
CA TYR A 153 -8.47 10.26 -5.59
C TYR A 153 -9.31 9.21 -4.87
N LEU A 154 -8.67 8.29 -4.13
CA LEU A 154 -9.37 7.27 -3.33
C LEU A 154 -10.19 7.90 -2.20
N LEU A 155 -9.68 8.93 -1.52
CA LEU A 155 -10.44 9.68 -0.52
C LEU A 155 -11.59 10.48 -1.14
N THR A 156 -11.38 11.06 -2.33
CA THR A 156 -12.43 11.75 -3.09
C THR A 156 -13.57 10.79 -3.40
N GLU A 157 -13.24 9.59 -3.89
CA GLU A 157 -14.19 8.53 -4.12
C GLU A 157 -14.96 8.21 -2.82
N ILE A 158 -14.26 7.98 -1.69
CA ILE A 158 -14.91 7.60 -0.41
C ILE A 158 -15.87 8.71 0.05
N TYR A 159 -15.42 9.97 0.03
CA TYR A 159 -16.23 11.09 0.49
C TYR A 159 -17.43 11.34 -0.39
N HIS A 160 -17.30 11.12 -1.70
CA HIS A 160 -18.41 11.19 -2.62
C HIS A 160 -19.45 10.09 -2.30
N HIS A 161 -19.01 8.83 -2.22
CA HIS A 161 -19.89 7.68 -1.95
C HIS A 161 -20.61 7.81 -0.60
N THR A 162 -19.90 8.24 0.43
CA THR A 162 -20.43 8.41 1.80
C THR A 162 -21.13 9.76 2.03
N LYS A 163 -21.28 10.59 0.98
CA LYS A 163 -21.90 11.93 1.03
C LYS A 163 -21.26 12.88 2.06
N GLN A 164 -19.97 12.71 2.34
CA GLN A 164 -19.17 13.56 3.23
C GLN A 164 -18.76 14.87 2.55
N ASN A 165 -19.75 15.66 2.12
CA ASN A 165 -19.57 16.87 1.30
C ASN A 165 -18.60 17.91 1.90
N LYS A 166 -18.54 18.02 3.23
CA LYS A 166 -17.59 18.93 3.89
C LYS A 166 -16.14 18.49 3.68
N LYS A 167 -15.85 17.20 3.89
CA LYS A 167 -14.51 16.64 3.67
C LYS A 167 -14.12 16.69 2.20
N LEU A 168 -15.05 16.37 1.30
CA LEU A 168 -14.83 16.48 -0.14
C LEU A 168 -14.47 17.92 -0.57
N LYS A 169 -15.19 18.92 -0.06
CA LYS A 169 -14.87 20.34 -0.33
C LYS A 169 -13.52 20.76 0.23
N ALA A 170 -13.16 20.29 1.42
CA ALA A 170 -11.86 20.58 2.03
C ALA A 170 -10.72 19.99 1.18
N LEU A 171 -10.84 18.71 0.79
CA LEU A 171 -9.85 18.03 -0.05
C LEU A 171 -9.69 18.71 -1.41
N LYS A 172 -10.79 19.09 -2.07
CA LYS A 172 -10.77 19.86 -3.33
C LYS A 172 -10.09 21.23 -3.19
N LYS A 173 -10.25 21.89 -2.04
CA LYS A 173 -9.62 23.19 -1.77
C LYS A 173 -8.11 23.04 -1.57
N GLU A 174 -7.68 21.99 -0.88
CA GLU A 174 -6.26 21.69 -0.64
C GLU A 174 -5.51 21.36 -1.94
N HIS A 175 -6.19 20.69 -2.87
CA HIS A 175 -5.64 20.29 -4.17
C HIS A 175 -6.22 21.07 -5.35
N SER A 176 -6.53 22.37 -5.17
CA SER A 176 -7.31 23.17 -6.13
C SER A 176 -6.68 23.43 -7.50
N GLY A 177 -5.48 22.91 -7.77
CA GLY A 177 -4.79 22.99 -9.06
C GLY A 177 -4.83 21.69 -9.88
N GLU A 178 -5.51 20.66 -9.38
CA GLU A 178 -5.56 19.35 -10.00
C GLU A 178 -7.00 18.94 -10.28
N ASP A 179 -7.26 18.47 -11.50
CA ASP A 179 -8.55 17.89 -11.83
C ASP A 179 -8.71 16.58 -11.04
N LEU A 180 -9.45 16.68 -9.93
CA LEU A 180 -9.99 15.52 -9.23
C LEU A 180 -11.09 14.93 -10.11
N LEU A 181 -10.66 14.21 -11.15
CA LEU A 181 -11.54 13.47 -12.05
C LEU A 181 -12.34 12.49 -11.22
N LEU A 182 -13.63 12.80 -11.03
CA LEU A 182 -14.64 11.79 -10.81
C LEU A 182 -14.89 11.18 -12.18
N GLU A 183 -14.02 10.28 -12.65
CA GLU A 183 -14.41 9.46 -13.80
C GLU A 183 -15.67 8.72 -13.38
N VAL A 184 -16.76 9.04 -14.07
CA VAL A 184 -18.11 8.48 -13.90
C VAL A 184 -18.11 7.04 -14.45
N LEU A 185 -17.13 6.24 -14.08
CA LEU A 185 -17.33 4.81 -13.96
C LEU A 185 -17.91 4.63 -12.58
N SER A 186 -19.09 4.02 -12.52
CA SER A 186 -19.77 3.83 -11.25
C SER A 186 -18.82 3.10 -10.30
N TRP A 187 -18.77 3.54 -9.04
CA TRP A 187 -18.11 2.85 -7.93
C TRP A 187 -18.34 1.32 -7.98
N GLU A 188 -19.51 0.91 -8.48
CA GLU A 188 -19.94 -0.47 -8.67
C GLU A 188 -19.13 -1.22 -9.75
N GLU A 189 -18.74 -0.57 -10.84
CA GLU A 189 -17.99 -1.20 -11.94
C GLU A 189 -16.52 -1.48 -11.61
N ARG A 190 -15.91 -0.72 -10.69
CA ARG A 190 -14.48 -0.85 -10.32
C ARG A 190 -14.22 -1.66 -9.05
N ILE A 191 -15.18 -1.67 -8.12
CA ILE A 191 -14.97 -2.22 -6.77
C ILE A 191 -15.89 -3.42 -6.47
N LEU A 192 -17.06 -3.51 -7.14
CA LEU A 192 -18.07 -4.55 -6.90
C LEU A 192 -18.19 -5.60 -8.00
N LYS A 193 -17.35 -5.59 -9.05
CA LYS A 193 -17.27 -6.79 -9.89
C LYS A 193 -16.68 -7.92 -9.03
N PRO A 194 -17.37 -9.09 -8.96
CA PRO A 194 -16.88 -10.29 -8.31
C PRO A 194 -15.46 -10.54 -8.74
#